data_AF-P90566-F1
#
_entry.id   AF-P90566-F1
#
_cell.length_a   1.000
_cell.length_b   1.000
_cell.length_c   1.000
_cell.angle_alpha   90.00
_cell.angle_beta   90.00
_cell.angle_gamma   90.00
#
_symmetry.space_group_name_H-M   'P 1'
#
loop_
_entity.id
_entity.type
_entity.pdbx_description
1 polymer ?
#
loop_
_entity_poly.entity_id
_entity_poly.type
_entity_poly.pdbx_seq_one_letter_code
_entity_poly.pdbx_strand_id
1 'polypeptide(L)'
;MESMNDVMKRVQAQELIQRFRSKEDLHRYLVQQGNELIVTNLDYVVGLFLPTMEGTKISFLRAILCEEKKALKTQDVKFAEIPNYPEISVTNLYDDAMNDPEVSLYLPTKKQLSNKLPERNYFFGILATIKGDYLKEIIQESHKKRYSISSEDKDKQGIKISESWLSELQKHPYISSKISSLTLQKNLVLASS
;
A
#
# COMPACT_ATOMS: atom_id res chain seq x y z
N MET A 1 -32.30 -28.13 20.11
CA MET A 1 -31.22 -29.12 20.29
C MET A 1 -30.12 -28.76 19.31
N GLU A 2 -28.92 -28.51 19.81
CA GLU A 2 -27.76 -28.26 18.97
C GLU A 2 -27.37 -29.55 18.23
N SER A 3 -26.97 -29.46 16.95
CA SER A 3 -26.68 -30.67 16.18
C SER A 3 -25.37 -31.31 16.65
N MET A 4 -25.25 -32.63 16.52
CA MET A 4 -24.01 -33.35 16.85
C MET A 4 -22.81 -32.82 16.03
N ASN A 5 -23.06 -32.32 14.82
CA ASN A 5 -22.05 -31.71 13.97
C ASN A 5 -21.52 -30.38 14.54
N ASP A 6 -22.39 -29.56 15.12
CA ASP A 6 -22.00 -28.28 15.75
C ASP A 6 -21.22 -28.50 17.04
N VAL A 7 -21.57 -29.55 17.81
CA VAL A 7 -20.80 -29.99 18.96
C VAL A 7 -19.39 -30.42 18.54
N MET A 8 -19.26 -31.26 17.51
CA MET A 8 -17.95 -31.71 17.01
C MET A 8 -17.08 -30.55 16.51
N LYS A 9 -17.65 -29.62 15.74
CA LYS A 9 -16.92 -28.43 15.26
C LYS A 9 -16.37 -27.58 16.40
N ARG A 10 -17.15 -27.37 17.47
CA ARG A 10 -16.68 -26.62 18.64
C ARG A 10 -15.54 -27.33 19.37
N VAL A 11 -15.61 -28.66 19.53
CA VAL A 11 -14.52 -29.43 20.16
C VAL A 11 -13.23 -29.31 19.34
N GLN A 12 -13.31 -29.48 18.02
CA GLN A 12 -12.17 -29.31 17.12
C GLN A 12 -11.59 -27.88 17.17
N ALA A 13 -12.45 -26.86 17.21
CA ALA A 13 -12.01 -25.48 17.35
C ALA A 13 -11.31 -25.23 18.70
N GLN A 14 -11.83 -25.78 19.80
CA GLN A 14 -11.20 -25.69 21.12
C GLN A 14 -9.83 -26.37 21.15
N GLU A 15 -9.71 -27.57 20.59
CA GLU A 15 -8.44 -28.28 20.48
C GLU A 15 -7.42 -27.50 19.64
N LEU A 16 -7.85 -26.90 18.53
CA LEU A 16 -6.98 -26.06 17.69
C LEU A 16 -6.52 -24.81 18.44
N ILE A 17 -7.44 -24.12 19.13
CA ILE A 17 -7.12 -22.92 19.92
C ILE A 17 -6.09 -23.23 21.01
N GLN A 18 -6.19 -24.39 21.67
CA GLN A 18 -5.23 -24.81 22.70
C GLN A 18 -3.80 -25.03 22.17
N ARG A 19 -3.62 -25.20 20.84
CA ARG A 19 -2.28 -25.33 20.24
C ARG A 19 -1.52 -24.01 20.17
N PHE A 20 -2.20 -22.88 20.13
CA PHE A 20 -1.56 -21.57 20.06
C PHE A 20 -1.15 -21.11 21.46
N ARG A 21 0.16 -20.94 21.70
CA ARG A 21 0.69 -20.52 23.01
C ARG A 21 0.70 -19.00 23.16
N SER A 22 0.58 -18.28 22.05
CA SER A 22 0.67 -16.83 22.00
C SER A 22 -0.08 -16.24 20.81
N LYS A 23 -0.27 -14.91 20.83
CA LYS A 23 -0.73 -14.13 19.67
C LYS A 23 0.20 -14.33 18.47
N GLU A 24 1.50 -14.42 18.73
CA GLU A 24 2.54 -14.63 17.72
C GLU A 24 2.33 -15.94 16.97
N ASP A 25 2.06 -17.03 17.71
CA ASP A 25 1.85 -18.35 17.12
C ASP A 25 0.61 -18.36 16.23
N LEU A 26 -0.48 -17.74 16.70
CA LEU A 26 -1.69 -17.60 15.91
C LEU A 26 -1.47 -16.76 14.66
N HIS A 27 -0.81 -15.60 14.79
CA HIS A 27 -0.50 -14.74 13.64
C HIS A 27 0.37 -15.47 12.61
N ARG A 28 1.43 -16.15 13.06
CA ARG A 28 2.30 -16.95 12.20
C ARG A 28 1.52 -18.04 11.47
N TYR A 29 0.70 -18.80 12.19
CA TYR A 29 -0.15 -19.83 11.58
C TYR A 29 -1.10 -19.26 10.51
N LEU A 30 -1.67 -18.08 10.75
CA LEU A 30 -2.57 -17.42 9.81
C LEU A 30 -1.87 -16.86 8.57
N VAL A 31 -0.62 -16.40 8.69
CA VAL A 31 0.14 -15.79 7.58
C VAL A 31 0.98 -16.80 6.81
N GLN A 32 1.40 -17.89 7.45
CA GLN A 32 2.31 -18.88 6.86
C GLN A 32 1.76 -19.41 5.53
N GLN A 33 2.63 -19.34 4.51
CA GLN A 33 2.45 -19.97 3.21
C GLN A 33 3.14 -21.34 3.25
N GLY A 34 2.49 -22.40 2.78
CA GLY A 34 3.11 -23.70 2.62
C GLY A 34 3.97 -23.67 1.38
N ASN A 35 5.13 -24.31 1.48
CA ASN A 35 6.07 -24.41 0.40
C ASN A 35 5.86 -25.79 -0.24
N GLU A 36 5.57 -25.84 -1.55
CA GLU A 36 5.27 -27.06 -2.32
C GLU A 36 6.39 -28.14 -2.31
N LEU A 37 7.52 -27.90 -1.63
CA LEU A 37 8.77 -28.64 -1.80
C LEU A 37 9.17 -29.58 -0.65
N ILE A 38 8.40 -29.71 0.43
CA ILE A 38 8.73 -30.70 1.48
C ILE A 38 7.51 -31.53 1.87
N VAL A 39 7.37 -32.67 1.18
CA VAL A 39 6.52 -33.79 1.60
C VAL A 39 7.04 -34.33 2.93
N THR A 40 6.37 -33.99 4.03
CA THR A 40 5.95 -34.91 5.12
C THR A 40 5.39 -34.08 6.29
N ASN A 41 4.09 -34.21 6.52
CA ASN A 41 3.31 -33.74 7.67
C ASN A 41 2.79 -32.27 7.65
N LEU A 42 1.57 -32.13 7.10
CA LEU A 42 0.56 -31.09 7.38
C LEU A 42 0.98 -29.63 7.11
N ASP A 43 1.08 -29.28 5.82
CA ASP A 43 1.03 -27.89 5.36
C ASP A 43 -0.37 -27.30 5.60
N TYR A 44 -0.63 -26.80 6.80
CA TYR A 44 -1.78 -25.93 7.05
C TYR A 44 -1.44 -24.52 6.58
N VAL A 45 -1.87 -24.19 5.37
CA VAL A 45 -1.56 -22.90 4.73
C VAL A 45 -2.77 -22.00 4.76
N VAL A 46 -2.90 -21.20 5.82
CA VAL A 46 -3.97 -20.18 5.83
C VAL A 46 -3.58 -19.00 4.92
N GLY A 47 -2.29 -18.62 4.86
CA GLY A 47 -1.77 -17.67 3.88
C GLY A 47 -2.54 -16.35 3.78
N LEU A 48 -3.01 -15.81 4.91
CA LEU A 48 -3.77 -14.56 4.97
C LEU A 48 -2.84 -13.35 4.82
N PHE A 49 -3.32 -12.37 4.07
CA PHE A 49 -2.76 -11.04 4.05
C PHE A 49 -3.22 -10.31 5.31
N LEU A 50 -2.28 -10.08 6.22
CA LEU A 50 -2.49 -9.37 7.48
C LEU A 50 -1.45 -8.25 7.62
N PRO A 51 -1.68 -7.26 8.50
CA PRO A 51 -0.59 -6.38 8.93
C PRO A 51 0.57 -7.19 9.50
N THR A 52 1.72 -6.53 9.71
CA THR A 52 2.81 -7.14 10.46
C THR A 52 2.32 -7.58 11.84
N MET A 53 3.08 -8.42 12.52
CA MET A 53 2.70 -8.85 13.86
C MET A 53 2.50 -7.65 14.80
N GLU A 54 3.39 -6.66 14.75
CA GLU A 54 3.29 -5.46 15.59
C GLU A 54 2.01 -4.66 15.28
N GLY A 55 1.70 -4.51 13.99
CA GLY A 55 0.48 -3.89 13.48
C GLY A 55 -0.79 -4.68 13.73
N THR A 56 -0.69 -5.95 14.11
CA THR A 56 -1.84 -6.84 14.35
C THR A 56 -2.15 -6.97 15.84
N LYS A 57 -3.39 -6.67 16.22
CA LYS A 57 -3.90 -6.91 17.58
C LYS A 57 -4.80 -8.14 17.65
N ILE A 58 -4.81 -8.81 18.81
CA ILE A 58 -5.62 -10.02 19.02
C ILE A 58 -7.11 -9.77 18.79
N SER A 59 -7.59 -8.56 19.08
CA SER A 59 -8.98 -8.14 18.82
C SER A 59 -9.34 -8.14 17.33
N PHE A 60 -8.38 -7.82 16.44
CA PHE A 60 -8.59 -7.90 15.01
C PHE A 60 -8.60 -9.35 14.52
N LEU A 61 -7.64 -10.18 14.99
CA LEU A 61 -7.62 -11.61 14.69
C LEU A 61 -8.91 -12.31 15.13
N ARG A 62 -9.42 -11.99 16.32
CA ARG A 62 -10.72 -12.50 16.80
C ARG A 62 -11.86 -12.09 15.88
N ALA A 63 -11.92 -10.84 15.45
CA ALA A 63 -12.95 -10.37 14.55
C ALA A 63 -12.92 -11.13 13.20
N ILE A 64 -11.73 -11.48 12.70
CA ILE A 64 -11.60 -12.32 11.49
C ILE A 64 -12.10 -13.74 11.74
N LEU A 65 -11.67 -14.36 12.85
CA LEU A 65 -12.04 -15.74 13.20
C LEU A 65 -13.52 -15.89 13.57
N CYS A 66 -14.17 -14.81 13.99
CA CYS A 66 -15.61 -14.75 14.28
C CYS A 66 -16.44 -14.24 13.09
N GLU A 67 -15.83 -14.08 11.90
CA GLU A 67 -16.50 -13.61 10.67
C GLU A 67 -17.07 -12.18 10.75
N GLU A 68 -16.69 -11.41 11.77
CA GLU A 68 -17.00 -9.97 11.88
C GLU A 68 -16.16 -9.13 10.89
N LYS A 69 -14.99 -9.66 10.50
CA LYS A 69 -14.08 -9.07 9.51
C LYS A 69 -13.67 -10.13 8.50
N LYS A 70 -13.33 -9.68 7.29
CA LYS A 70 -12.80 -10.51 6.22
C LYS A 70 -11.28 -10.36 6.14
N ALA A 71 -10.62 -11.38 5.61
CA ALA A 71 -9.20 -11.36 5.29
C ALA A 71 -9.00 -11.87 3.87
N LEU A 72 -8.10 -11.24 3.12
CA LEU A 72 -7.69 -11.72 1.80
C LEU A 72 -6.61 -12.79 1.97
N LYS A 73 -6.48 -13.69 1.00
CA LYS A 73 -5.26 -14.50 0.86
C LYS A 73 -4.17 -13.62 0.27
N THR A 74 -2.93 -13.79 0.71
CA THR A 74 -1.77 -13.02 0.22
C THR A 74 -1.61 -13.12 -1.29
N GLN A 75 -1.92 -14.27 -1.89
CA GLN A 75 -1.86 -14.48 -3.35
C GLN A 75 -2.91 -13.68 -4.15
N ASP A 76 -4.03 -13.31 -3.50
CA ASP A 76 -5.14 -12.60 -4.15
C ASP A 76 -4.97 -11.07 -4.06
N VAL A 77 -3.95 -10.61 -3.32
CA VAL A 77 -3.73 -9.17 -3.09
C VAL A 77 -3.04 -8.55 -4.30
N LYS A 78 -3.67 -7.49 -4.81
CA LYS A 78 -3.08 -6.63 -5.84
C LYS A 78 -2.18 -5.61 -5.15
N PHE A 79 -0.93 -5.54 -5.59
CA PHE A 79 0.01 -4.52 -5.14
C PHE A 79 0.09 -3.40 -6.16
N ALA A 80 0.03 -2.16 -5.68
CA ALA A 80 0.23 -0.96 -6.46
C ALA A 80 1.33 -0.11 -5.79
N GLU A 81 2.17 0.52 -6.60
CA GLU A 81 3.17 1.46 -6.09
C GLU A 81 2.46 2.77 -5.72
N ILE A 82 2.45 3.09 -4.42
CA ILE A 82 1.72 4.26 -3.90
C ILE A 82 2.72 5.37 -3.58
N PRO A 83 2.70 6.50 -4.31
CA PRO A 83 3.60 7.63 -4.02
C PRO A 83 3.41 8.15 -2.59
N ASN A 84 4.48 8.63 -1.96
CA ASN A 84 4.45 9.17 -0.60
C ASN A 84 3.95 10.63 -0.57
N TYR A 85 2.78 10.89 -1.16
CA TYR A 85 2.16 12.21 -1.12
C TYR A 85 1.28 12.35 0.14
N PRO A 86 1.30 13.48 0.87
CA PRO A 86 0.45 13.68 2.07
C PRO A 86 -1.04 13.48 1.81
N GLU A 87 -1.54 13.92 0.66
CA GLU A 87 -2.94 13.77 0.24
C GLU A 87 -3.39 12.31 0.07
N ILE A 88 -2.46 11.40 -0.24
CA ILE A 88 -2.68 9.93 -0.32
C ILE A 88 -2.05 9.20 0.87
N SER A 89 -2.04 9.85 2.03
CA SER A 89 -1.67 9.21 3.29
C SER A 89 -2.81 8.34 3.83
N VAL A 90 -2.46 7.34 4.64
CA VAL A 90 -3.46 6.52 5.36
C VAL A 90 -4.34 7.42 6.23
N THR A 91 -3.75 8.42 6.89
CA THR A 91 -4.47 9.37 7.75
C THR A 91 -5.61 10.06 7.02
N ASN A 92 -5.38 10.50 5.78
CA ASN A 92 -6.38 11.25 5.02
C ASN A 92 -7.45 10.35 4.40
N LEU A 93 -7.10 9.11 4.06
CA LEU A 93 -8.01 8.18 3.37
C LEU A 93 -8.72 7.19 4.30
N TYR A 94 -8.30 7.08 5.56
CA TYR A 94 -8.78 6.03 6.46
C TYR A 94 -10.26 6.16 6.79
N ASP A 95 -10.75 7.37 7.10
CA ASP A 95 -12.15 7.54 7.49
C ASP A 95 -13.09 7.27 6.30
N ASP A 96 -12.71 7.68 5.08
CA ASP A 96 -13.44 7.35 3.85
C ASP A 96 -13.45 5.83 3.59
N ALA A 97 -12.30 5.16 3.75
CA ALA A 97 -12.19 3.71 3.58
C ALA A 97 -13.00 2.93 4.64
N MET A 98 -13.17 3.48 5.84
CA MET A 98 -14.01 2.90 6.88
C MET A 98 -15.51 3.13 6.66
N ASN A 99 -15.88 4.17 5.91
CA ASN A 99 -17.26 4.44 5.51
C ASN A 99 -17.68 3.63 4.28
N ASP A 100 -16.73 3.11 3.50
CA ASP A 100 -17.01 2.21 2.39
C ASP A 100 -17.44 0.81 2.90
N PRO A 101 -18.63 0.31 2.48
CA PRO A 101 -19.19 -0.94 3.00
C PRO A 101 -18.41 -2.19 2.57
N GLU A 102 -17.63 -2.13 1.50
CA GLU A 102 -16.84 -3.27 1.03
C GLU A 102 -15.45 -3.27 1.66
N VAL A 103 -14.78 -2.11 1.70
CA VAL A 103 -13.41 -1.97 2.20
C VAL A 103 -13.36 -2.11 3.72
N SER A 104 -14.32 -1.52 4.44
CA SER A 104 -14.35 -1.54 5.91
C SER A 104 -14.42 -2.95 6.51
N LEU A 105 -14.92 -3.94 5.75
CA LEU A 105 -14.94 -5.35 6.17
C LEU A 105 -13.54 -5.94 6.35
N TYR A 106 -12.53 -5.39 5.67
CA TYR A 106 -11.16 -5.89 5.70
C TYR A 106 -10.24 -5.06 6.59
N LEU A 107 -10.65 -3.85 6.99
CA LEU A 107 -9.83 -2.95 7.78
C LEU A 107 -10.08 -3.10 9.29
N PRO A 108 -9.02 -3.08 10.11
CA PRO A 108 -9.16 -2.98 11.55
C PRO A 108 -9.64 -1.58 11.93
N THR A 109 -10.51 -1.49 12.93
CA THR A 109 -10.93 -0.21 13.51
C THR A 109 -9.81 0.43 14.34
N LYS A 110 -9.84 1.76 14.50
CA LYS A 110 -8.98 2.51 15.44
C LYS A 110 -8.99 1.87 16.84
N LYS A 111 -10.16 1.45 17.35
CA LYS A 111 -10.27 0.75 18.64
C LYS A 111 -9.49 -0.57 18.67
N GLN A 112 -9.59 -1.37 17.59
CA GLN A 112 -8.84 -2.62 17.47
C GLN A 112 -7.32 -2.39 17.42
N LEU A 113 -6.86 -1.22 16.95
CA LEU A 113 -5.44 -0.86 16.88
C LEU A 113 -4.96 0.07 17.99
N SER A 114 -5.67 0.17 19.12
CA SER A 114 -5.28 1.06 20.23
C SER A 114 -5.15 2.53 19.79
N ASN A 115 -6.13 3.01 19.02
CA ASN A 115 -6.22 4.33 18.38
C ASN A 115 -5.13 4.64 17.35
N LYS A 116 -4.37 3.62 16.90
CA LYS A 116 -3.47 3.74 15.75
C LYS A 116 -4.19 3.47 14.44
N LEU A 117 -3.56 3.86 13.33
CA LEU A 117 -3.98 3.54 11.98
C LEU A 117 -3.30 2.24 11.49
N PRO A 118 -3.91 1.53 10.53
CA PRO A 118 -3.28 0.38 9.90
C PRO A 118 -2.00 0.78 9.17
N GLU A 119 -1.08 -0.17 9.06
CA GLU A 119 0.16 0.04 8.31
C GLU A 119 -0.12 0.32 6.84
N ARG A 120 0.69 1.21 6.25
CA ARG A 120 0.53 1.68 4.87
C ARG A 120 0.41 0.53 3.86
N ASN A 121 1.32 -0.44 3.93
CA ASN A 121 1.33 -1.57 2.98
C ASN A 121 0.07 -2.42 3.08
N TYR A 122 -0.42 -2.65 4.30
CA TYR A 122 -1.66 -3.40 4.51
C TYR A 122 -2.86 -2.62 3.98
N PHE A 123 -3.01 -1.35 4.41
CA PHE A 123 -4.11 -0.49 4.01
C PHE A 123 -4.25 -0.38 2.48
N PHE A 124 -3.14 -0.07 1.79
CA PHE A 124 -3.17 0.06 0.34
C PHE A 124 -3.25 -1.28 -0.39
N GLY A 125 -2.77 -2.39 0.19
CA GLY A 125 -3.02 -3.73 -0.37
C GLY A 125 -4.51 -4.07 -0.40
N ILE A 126 -5.24 -3.77 0.67
CA ILE A 126 -6.71 -3.91 0.70
C ILE A 126 -7.36 -2.99 -0.34
N LEU A 127 -7.01 -1.70 -0.32
CA LEU A 127 -7.64 -0.71 -1.21
C LEU A 127 -7.36 -0.98 -2.69
N ALA A 128 -6.14 -1.37 -3.05
CA ALA A 128 -5.77 -1.73 -4.42
C ALA A 128 -6.50 -2.99 -4.90
N THR A 129 -6.81 -3.92 -3.99
CA THR A 129 -7.50 -5.16 -4.34
C THR A 129 -9.00 -4.94 -4.53
N ILE A 130 -9.64 -4.20 -3.62
CA ILE A 130 -11.11 -4.01 -3.61
C ILE A 130 -11.52 -2.84 -4.50
N LYS A 131 -10.82 -1.71 -4.42
CA LYS A 131 -11.13 -0.44 -5.11
C LYS A 131 -9.96 0.02 -5.97
N GLY A 132 -9.38 -0.89 -6.74
CA GLY A 132 -8.17 -0.62 -7.52
C GLY A 132 -8.29 0.55 -8.50
N ASP A 133 -9.44 0.74 -9.14
CA ASP A 133 -9.64 1.83 -10.09
C ASP A 133 -9.77 3.19 -9.39
N TYR A 134 -10.52 3.26 -8.28
CA TYR A 134 -10.55 4.45 -7.42
C TYR A 134 -9.15 4.85 -6.95
N LEU A 135 -8.33 3.89 -6.51
CA LEU A 135 -6.96 4.17 -6.09
C LEU A 135 -6.10 4.74 -7.22
N LYS A 136 -6.23 4.21 -8.44
CA LYS A 136 -5.53 4.76 -9.62
C LYS A 136 -5.96 6.19 -9.90
N GLU A 137 -7.25 6.49 -9.85
CA GLU A 137 -7.80 7.83 -10.08
C GLU A 137 -7.26 8.84 -9.06
N ILE A 138 -7.27 8.52 -7.77
CA ILE A 138 -6.73 9.41 -6.73
C ILE A 138 -5.24 9.67 -6.95
N ILE A 139 -4.47 8.64 -7.30
CA ILE A 139 -3.03 8.80 -7.57
C ILE A 139 -2.82 9.72 -8.77
N GLN A 140 -3.57 9.52 -9.86
CA GLN A 140 -3.51 10.35 -11.06
C GLN A 140 -3.92 11.80 -10.76
N GLU A 141 -4.98 12.01 -10.00
CA GLU A 141 -5.45 13.34 -9.63
C GLU A 141 -4.43 14.06 -8.74
N SER A 142 -3.87 13.36 -7.76
CA SER A 142 -2.81 13.90 -6.87
C SER A 142 -1.56 14.26 -7.67
N HIS A 143 -1.16 13.40 -8.60
CA HIS A 143 -0.05 13.68 -9.51
C HIS A 143 -0.34 14.89 -10.40
N LYS A 144 -1.54 14.97 -10.98
CA LYS A 144 -1.98 16.12 -11.78
C LYS A 144 -1.96 17.39 -10.94
N LYS A 145 -2.50 17.41 -9.72
CA LYS A 145 -2.48 18.59 -8.83
C LYS A 145 -1.07 19.09 -8.53
N ARG A 146 -0.10 18.18 -8.41
CA ARG A 146 1.31 18.54 -8.13
C ARG A 146 2.04 19.11 -9.35
N TYR A 147 1.77 18.59 -10.54
CA TYR A 147 2.54 18.89 -11.74
C TYR A 147 1.75 19.65 -12.81
N SER A 148 0.47 19.93 -12.58
CA SER A 148 -0.30 20.85 -13.41
C SER A 148 0.15 22.27 -13.09
N ILE A 149 1.05 22.78 -13.91
CA ILE A 149 1.40 24.19 -13.90
C ILE A 149 0.19 24.96 -14.43
N SER A 150 -0.49 25.72 -13.58
CA SER A 150 -1.48 26.69 -14.05
C SER A 150 -0.76 27.76 -14.86
N SER A 151 -1.38 28.29 -15.92
CA SER A 151 -0.78 29.35 -16.74
C SER A 151 -0.43 30.61 -15.94
N GLU A 152 -1.10 30.85 -14.81
CA GLU A 152 -0.84 31.97 -13.88
C GLU A 152 0.34 31.73 -12.93
N ASP A 153 0.74 30.47 -12.71
CA ASP A 153 1.86 30.10 -11.82
C ASP A 153 3.21 29.98 -12.55
N LYS A 154 3.22 29.96 -13.89
CA LYS A 154 4.47 29.96 -14.68
C LYS A 154 5.37 31.13 -14.34
N ASP A 155 4.77 32.31 -14.13
CA ASP A 155 5.50 33.54 -13.80
C ASP A 155 5.89 33.63 -12.32
N LYS A 156 5.25 32.82 -11.45
CA LYS A 156 5.51 32.80 -10.00
C LYS A 156 6.50 31.72 -9.55
N GLN A 157 6.57 30.60 -10.28
CA GLN A 157 7.48 29.47 -9.98
C GLN A 157 8.79 29.51 -10.76
N GLY A 158 8.90 30.37 -11.79
CA GLY A 158 10.16 30.60 -12.48
C GLY A 158 11.21 31.20 -11.54
N ILE A 159 12.41 30.61 -11.52
CA ILE A 159 13.54 31.26 -10.85
C ILE A 159 13.86 32.53 -11.64
N LYS A 160 13.67 33.69 -11.01
CA LYS A 160 14.07 34.96 -11.61
C LYS A 160 15.60 35.06 -11.57
N ILE A 161 16.25 34.75 -12.69
CA ILE A 161 17.70 34.85 -12.85
C ILE A 161 18.04 36.32 -13.12
N SER A 162 18.95 36.91 -12.33
CA SER A 162 19.45 38.26 -12.61
C SER A 162 20.34 38.28 -13.86
N GLU A 163 20.45 39.43 -14.53
CA GLU A 163 21.30 39.55 -15.74
C GLU A 163 22.77 39.17 -15.49
N SER A 164 23.29 39.48 -14.30
CA SER A 164 24.63 39.10 -13.87
C SER A 164 24.82 37.57 -13.83
N TRP A 165 23.85 36.85 -13.25
CA TRP A 165 23.88 35.39 -13.18
C TRP A 165 23.58 34.74 -14.52
N LEU A 166 22.70 35.32 -15.33
CA LEU A 166 22.42 34.83 -16.69
C LEU A 166 23.68 34.87 -17.55
N SER A 167 24.41 35.99 -17.50
CA SER A 167 25.67 36.17 -18.22
C SER A 167 26.73 35.18 -17.75
N GLU A 168 26.79 34.88 -16.45
CA GLU A 168 27.73 33.90 -15.91
C GLU A 168 27.37 32.46 -16.30
N LEU A 169 26.09 32.09 -16.21
CA LEU A 169 25.61 30.76 -16.57
C LEU A 169 25.77 30.47 -18.07
N GLN A 170 25.69 31.50 -18.93
CA GLN A 170 25.92 31.37 -20.38
C GLN A 170 27.38 31.13 -20.77
N LYS A 171 28.36 31.42 -19.89
CA LYS A 171 29.78 31.15 -20.16
C LYS A 171 30.12 29.66 -20.16
N HIS A 172 29.26 28.83 -19.55
CA HIS A 172 29.49 27.41 -19.40
C HIS A 172 28.44 26.60 -20.18
N PRO A 173 28.84 25.64 -21.03
CA PRO A 173 27.90 24.79 -21.74
C PRO A 173 27.12 23.91 -20.75
N TYR A 174 25.79 23.92 -20.86
CA TYR A 174 24.94 23.03 -20.07
C TYR A 174 25.01 21.60 -20.61
N ILE A 175 25.41 20.65 -19.76
CA ILE A 175 25.44 19.22 -20.08
C ILE A 175 24.45 18.51 -19.15
N SER A 176 23.33 18.04 -19.70
CA SER A 176 22.36 17.24 -18.97
C SER A 176 22.70 15.76 -19.04
N SER A 177 22.83 15.09 -17.90
CA SER A 177 23.03 13.64 -17.84
C SER A 177 21.79 12.82 -18.25
N LYS A 178 20.63 13.46 -18.45
CA LYS A 178 19.38 12.82 -18.86
C LYS A 178 19.14 12.81 -20.38
N ILE A 179 20.02 13.44 -21.15
CA ILE A 179 19.95 13.42 -22.62
C ILE A 179 20.97 12.39 -23.11
N SER A 180 20.46 11.22 -23.53
CA SER A 180 21.22 10.30 -24.38
C SER A 180 21.85 11.10 -25.53
N SER A 181 23.13 10.84 -25.77
CA SER A 181 24.13 11.58 -26.56
C SER A 181 23.84 11.79 -28.07
N LEU A 182 22.58 11.88 -28.49
CA LEU A 182 22.19 11.94 -29.90
C LEU A 182 21.78 13.33 -30.42
N THR A 183 21.76 14.38 -29.58
CA THR A 183 21.27 15.70 -30.03
C THR A 183 22.21 16.87 -29.72
N LEU A 184 23.53 16.65 -29.81
CA LEU A 184 24.53 17.73 -29.71
C LEU A 184 25.38 17.93 -30.98
N GLN A 185 25.10 17.21 -32.08
CA GLN A 185 25.85 17.38 -33.34
C GLN A 185 25.19 18.31 -34.39
N LYS A 186 23.97 18.82 -34.19
CA LYS A 186 23.32 19.65 -35.22
C LYS A 186 23.52 21.16 -35.11
N ASN A 187 23.99 21.69 -33.97
CA ASN A 187 24.08 23.15 -33.78
C ASN A 187 25.51 23.72 -33.85
N LEU A 188 26.52 22.90 -34.18
CA LEU A 188 27.91 23.37 -34.36
C LEU A 188 28.30 23.60 -35.84
N VAL A 189 27.38 23.41 -36.80
CA VAL A 189 27.68 23.53 -38.23
C VAL A 189 27.03 24.77 -38.89
N LEU A 190 26.17 25.53 -38.19
CA LEU A 190 25.50 26.71 -38.77
C LEU A 190 26.06 28.07 -38.29
N ALA A 191 27.20 28.09 -37.60
CA ALA A 191 27.91 29.33 -37.23
C ALA A 191 29.28 29.46 -37.92
N SER A 192 29.45 28.80 -39.07
CA SER A 192 30.67 28.90 -39.90
C SER A 192 30.32 28.75 -41.38
N SER A 193 29.53 29.68 -41.92
CA SER A 193 29.43 30.01 -43.35
C SER A 193 28.79 31.38 -43.51
#